data_AF-A0A9E5JWL0-F1
#
_entry.id   AF-A0A9E5JWL0-F1
#
_cell.length_a   1.000
_cell.length_b   1.000
_cell.length_c   1.000
_cell.angle_alpha   90.00
_cell.angle_beta   90.00
_cell.angle_gamma   90.00
#
_symmetry.space_group_name_H-M   'P 1'
#
loop_
_entity.id
_entity.type
_entity.pdbx_description
1 polymer ?
#
loop_
_entity_poly.entity_id
_entity_poly.type
_entity_poly.pdbx_seq_one_letter_code
_entity_poly.pdbx_strand_id
1 'polypeptide(L)'
;DHFVVNGITKPFQKETLQALGIPMEKCRVFGESKKGYLCEEAVLPSMPGPMGLPPPEIVEFLRNSFSDGPEKGAELVFVGRGKGDRRPLVEAEKIWAGLQKLGFARIEPEKMSVAEQARAFRSARVVVGAHGAALANLAFCRPGTHVIELFSPRYVNPCYRNLALAAELLHGAVIGNGRDWELSSGFDQASAPITASWELVKKALGMLAFSPVS
;
A
#
# COMPACT_ATOMS: atom_id res chain seq x y z
N ASP A 1 -26.89 -9.61 -14.41
CA ASP A 1 -25.65 -9.04 -15.01
C ASP A 1 -24.42 -9.86 -14.66
N HIS A 2 -23.36 -9.71 -15.45
CA HIS A 2 -22.05 -10.37 -15.29
C HIS A 2 -20.94 -9.31 -15.19
N PHE A 3 -19.82 -9.66 -14.56
CA PHE A 3 -18.69 -8.75 -14.36
C PHE A 3 -17.46 -9.29 -15.08
N VAL A 4 -16.91 -8.51 -16.01
CA VAL A 4 -15.64 -8.84 -16.67
C VAL A 4 -14.50 -8.24 -15.87
N VAL A 5 -13.54 -9.07 -15.43
CA VAL A 5 -12.41 -8.66 -14.60
C VAL A 5 -11.08 -9.10 -15.21
N ASN A 6 -9.99 -8.39 -14.89
CA ASN A 6 -8.66 -8.66 -15.44
C ASN A 6 -8.00 -9.94 -14.88
N GLY A 7 -8.51 -10.51 -13.78
CA GLY A 7 -7.98 -11.73 -13.18
C GLY A 7 -8.50 -11.98 -11.76
N ILE A 8 -8.56 -13.25 -11.36
CA ILE A 8 -9.00 -13.70 -10.01
C ILE A 8 -8.06 -14.80 -9.48
N THR A 9 -6.76 -14.61 -9.70
CA THR A 9 -5.71 -15.58 -9.34
C THR A 9 -5.18 -15.38 -7.93
N LYS A 10 -5.45 -14.24 -7.29
CA LYS A 10 -4.95 -13.89 -5.96
C LYS A 10 -6.08 -13.77 -4.93
N PRO A 11 -5.85 -14.13 -3.65
CA PRO A 11 -6.88 -14.08 -2.59
C PRO A 11 -7.56 -12.71 -2.47
N PHE A 12 -6.78 -11.62 -2.43
CA PHE A 12 -7.32 -10.27 -2.28
C PHE A 12 -8.33 -9.87 -3.37
N GLN A 13 -8.21 -10.43 -4.59
CA GLN A 13 -9.13 -10.14 -5.69
C GLN A 13 -10.51 -10.73 -5.40
N LYS A 14 -10.55 -11.98 -4.91
CA LYS A 14 -11.80 -12.64 -4.51
C LYS A 14 -12.43 -11.95 -3.32
N GLU A 15 -11.63 -11.68 -2.29
CA GLU A 15 -12.09 -11.04 -1.06
C GLU A 15 -12.69 -9.66 -1.33
N THR A 16 -12.02 -8.84 -2.17
CA THR A 16 -12.52 -7.51 -2.53
C THR A 16 -13.84 -7.60 -3.30
N LEU A 17 -13.94 -8.48 -4.29
CA LEU A 17 -15.18 -8.63 -5.06
C LEU A 17 -16.34 -9.10 -4.17
N GLN A 18 -16.10 -10.06 -3.28
CA GLN A 18 -17.11 -10.55 -2.34
C GLN A 18 -17.55 -9.46 -1.35
N ALA A 19 -16.61 -8.67 -0.82
CA ALA A 19 -16.91 -7.54 0.07
C ALA A 19 -17.79 -6.48 -0.63
N LEU A 20 -17.63 -6.31 -1.94
CA LEU A 20 -18.46 -5.43 -2.77
C LEU A 20 -19.78 -6.07 -3.22
N GLY A 21 -20.13 -7.24 -2.69
CA GLY A 21 -21.37 -7.95 -3.03
C GLY A 21 -21.38 -8.53 -4.44
N ILE A 22 -20.22 -8.70 -5.08
CA ILE A 22 -20.09 -9.27 -6.42
C ILE A 22 -19.93 -10.80 -6.32
N PRO A 23 -20.92 -11.59 -6.77
CA PRO A 23 -20.86 -13.05 -6.67
C PRO A 23 -19.84 -13.64 -7.65
N MET A 24 -19.04 -14.61 -7.20
CA MET A 24 -17.93 -15.17 -7.99
C MET A 24 -18.40 -15.91 -9.25
N GLU A 25 -19.58 -16.51 -9.20
CA GLU A 25 -20.22 -17.18 -10.33
C GLU A 25 -20.63 -16.22 -11.46
N LYS A 26 -20.74 -14.92 -11.15
CA LYS A 26 -21.02 -13.85 -12.13
C LYS A 26 -19.75 -13.21 -12.71
N CYS A 27 -18.57 -13.51 -12.15
CA CYS A 27 -17.31 -13.00 -12.67
C CYS A 27 -16.84 -13.79 -13.90
N ARG A 28 -16.29 -13.07 -14.88
CA ARG A 28 -15.70 -13.61 -16.11
C ARG A 28 -14.31 -13.00 -16.26
N VAL A 29 -13.27 -13.83 -16.41
CA VAL A 29 -11.91 -13.31 -16.58
C VAL A 29 -11.65 -12.97 -18.03
N PHE A 30 -11.17 -11.74 -18.26
CA PHE A 30 -10.74 -11.28 -19.57
C PHE A 30 -9.41 -11.93 -19.96
N GLY A 31 -9.29 -12.40 -21.20
CA GLY A 31 -8.02 -12.89 -21.76
C GLY A 31 -7.59 -14.30 -21.33
N GLU A 32 -8.31 -14.99 -20.44
CA GLU A 32 -8.00 -16.39 -20.06
C GLU A 32 -8.33 -17.41 -21.16
N SER A 33 -9.04 -17.01 -22.21
CA SER A 33 -9.39 -17.93 -23.31
C SER A 33 -9.51 -17.20 -24.65
N LYS A 34 -9.52 -17.96 -25.75
CA LYS A 34 -9.89 -17.48 -27.09
C LYS A 34 -11.39 -17.17 -27.23
N LYS A 35 -12.14 -17.11 -26.12
CA LYS A 35 -13.59 -16.87 -26.14
C LYS A 35 -13.83 -15.36 -26.18
N GLY A 36 -14.61 -14.92 -27.17
CA GLY A 36 -15.26 -13.61 -27.14
C GLY A 36 -16.53 -13.68 -26.30
N TYR A 37 -16.90 -12.57 -25.68
CA TYR A 37 -18.19 -12.42 -25.01
C TYR A 37 -19.10 -11.59 -25.90
N LEU A 38 -20.27 -12.12 -26.23
CA LEU A 38 -21.36 -11.35 -26.83
C LEU A 38 -22.24 -10.82 -25.69
N CYS A 39 -22.54 -9.54 -25.72
CA CYS A 39 -23.44 -8.89 -24.78
C CYS A 39 -24.37 -7.95 -25.55
N GLU A 40 -25.57 -7.77 -25.02
CA GLU A 40 -26.54 -6.81 -25.55
C GLU A 40 -26.14 -5.37 -25.18
N GLU A 41 -25.62 -5.20 -23.96
CA GLU A 41 -25.13 -3.94 -23.42
C GLU A 41 -23.84 -4.17 -22.61
N ALA A 42 -22.90 -3.23 -22.74
CA ALA A 42 -21.66 -3.22 -21.99
C ALA A 42 -21.47 -1.87 -21.28
N VAL A 43 -21.39 -1.91 -19.96
CA VAL A 43 -21.05 -0.75 -19.13
C VAL A 43 -19.56 -0.80 -18.81
N LEU A 44 -18.80 0.19 -19.31
CA LEU A 44 -17.38 0.33 -19.01
C LEU A 44 -17.21 1.41 -17.94
N PRO A 45 -16.61 1.10 -16.78
CA PRO A 45 -16.35 2.13 -15.78
C PRO A 45 -15.30 3.11 -16.31
N SER A 46 -15.54 4.40 -16.11
CA SER A 46 -14.52 5.42 -16.30
C SER A 46 -13.52 5.39 -15.14
N MET A 47 -12.29 5.84 -15.38
CA MET A 47 -11.35 6.10 -14.30
C MET A 47 -11.87 7.28 -13.46
N PRO A 48 -12.03 7.14 -12.13
CA PRO A 48 -12.58 8.21 -11.30
C PRO A 48 -11.62 9.40 -11.16
N GLY A 49 -10.33 9.21 -11.47
CA GLY A 49 -9.32 10.27 -11.51
C GLY A 49 -8.09 9.87 -12.31
N PRO A 50 -7.11 10.79 -12.48
CA PRO A 50 -5.84 10.50 -13.15
C PRO A 50 -5.07 9.36 -12.48
N MET A 51 -4.26 8.63 -13.25
CA MET A 51 -3.43 7.57 -12.68
C MET A 51 -2.50 8.12 -11.59
N GLY A 52 -2.53 7.50 -10.41
CA GLY A 52 -1.73 7.92 -9.26
C GLY A 52 -2.25 9.18 -8.54
N LEU A 53 -3.45 9.66 -8.89
CA LEU A 53 -4.17 10.75 -8.22
C LEU A 53 -5.60 10.29 -7.87
N PRO A 54 -5.77 9.44 -6.83
CA PRO A 54 -7.09 9.00 -6.43
C PRO A 54 -7.91 10.17 -5.85
N PRO A 55 -9.18 10.35 -6.27
CA PRO A 55 -10.09 11.29 -5.61
C PRO A 55 -10.42 10.87 -4.17
N PRO A 56 -10.69 11.80 -3.24
CA PRO A 56 -11.10 11.49 -1.87
C PRO A 56 -12.33 10.57 -1.78
N GLU A 57 -13.28 10.70 -2.70
CA GLU A 57 -14.51 9.91 -2.74
C GLU A 57 -14.22 8.41 -2.94
N ILE A 58 -13.13 8.07 -3.64
CA ILE A 58 -12.69 6.68 -3.80
C ILE A 58 -12.07 6.14 -2.52
N VAL A 59 -11.35 6.99 -1.76
CA VAL A 59 -10.83 6.62 -0.45
C VAL A 59 -11.98 6.37 0.52
N GLU A 60 -12.98 7.24 0.55
CA GLU A 60 -14.18 7.09 1.37
C GLU A 60 -14.96 5.83 1.01
N PHE A 61 -15.19 5.59 -0.29
CA PHE A 61 -15.83 4.36 -0.77
C PHE A 61 -15.11 3.10 -0.27
N LEU A 62 -13.78 3.06 -0.37
CA LEU A 62 -12.99 1.92 0.13
C LEU A 62 -13.10 1.77 1.65
N ARG A 63 -12.98 2.87 2.41
CA ARG A 63 -13.13 2.84 3.88
C ARG A 63 -14.48 2.29 4.29
N ASN A 64 -15.55 2.71 3.64
CA ASN A 64 -16.92 2.26 3.91
C ASN A 64 -17.11 0.79 3.54
N SER A 65 -16.57 0.35 2.40
CA SER A 65 -16.65 -1.04 1.91
C SER A 65 -15.96 -2.06 2.84
N PHE A 66 -15.02 -1.61 3.67
CA PHE A 66 -14.30 -2.44 4.64
C PHE A 66 -14.45 -1.90 6.07
N SER A 67 -15.56 -1.24 6.38
CA SER A 67 -15.79 -0.59 7.67
C SER A 67 -16.03 -1.57 8.83
N ASP A 68 -16.44 -2.80 8.53
CA ASP A 68 -16.84 -3.79 9.53
C ASP A 68 -15.73 -4.27 10.46
N GLY A 69 -16.13 -4.48 11.72
CA GLY A 69 -15.31 -5.05 12.77
C GLY A 69 -14.58 -3.99 13.62
N PRO A 70 -14.19 -4.37 14.85
CA PRO A 70 -13.50 -3.45 15.75
C PRO A 70 -12.12 -3.09 15.21
N GLU A 71 -11.66 -1.88 15.53
CA GLU A 71 -10.27 -1.51 15.33
C GLU A 71 -9.37 -2.38 16.19
N LYS A 72 -8.54 -3.17 15.51
CA LYS A 72 -7.66 -4.15 16.12
C LYS A 72 -6.35 -4.13 15.35
N GLY A 73 -5.37 -3.41 15.90
CA GLY A 73 -4.06 -3.23 15.30
C GLY A 73 -3.13 -2.45 16.23
N ALA A 74 -1.85 -2.39 15.90
CA ALA A 74 -0.88 -1.55 16.60
C ALA A 74 -0.99 -0.10 16.11
N GLU A 75 -0.72 0.86 16.99
CA GLU A 75 -0.66 2.28 16.60
C GLU A 75 0.58 2.63 15.78
N LEU A 76 1.67 1.90 16.00
CA LEU A 76 2.95 2.10 15.34
C LEU A 76 3.22 0.89 14.44
N VAL A 77 3.17 1.08 13.13
CA VAL A 77 3.19 -0.01 12.15
C VAL A 77 4.41 0.10 11.25
N PHE A 78 5.15 -1.00 11.14
CA PHE A 78 6.15 -1.21 10.11
C PHE A 78 5.60 -2.19 9.07
N VAL A 79 5.48 -1.75 7.83
CA VAL A 79 5.08 -2.60 6.70
C VAL A 79 6.31 -3.36 6.22
N GLY A 80 6.39 -4.63 6.59
CA GLY A 80 7.43 -5.54 6.13
C GLY A 80 7.32 -5.85 4.63
N ARG A 81 8.40 -6.38 4.07
CA ARG A 81 8.39 -7.01 2.73
C ARG A 81 8.74 -8.48 2.91
N GLY A 82 7.96 -9.36 2.28
CA GLY A 82 8.24 -10.79 2.24
C GLY A 82 9.52 -11.14 1.46
N LYS A 83 9.98 -12.38 1.62
CA LYS A 83 11.10 -12.92 0.83
C LYS A 83 10.73 -12.97 -0.66
N GLY A 84 11.65 -12.58 -1.54
CA GLY A 84 11.43 -12.63 -3.00
C GLY A 84 10.76 -11.39 -3.60
N ASP A 85 10.70 -10.29 -2.86
CA ASP A 85 10.26 -9.02 -3.42
C ASP A 85 11.19 -8.57 -4.56
N ARG A 86 10.60 -8.08 -5.66
CA ARG A 86 11.32 -7.53 -6.81
C ARG A 86 12.10 -6.27 -6.46
N ARG A 87 11.77 -5.62 -5.34
CA ARG A 87 12.44 -4.44 -4.83
C ARG A 87 12.77 -4.58 -3.34
N PRO A 88 13.86 -5.27 -2.98
CA PRO A 88 14.18 -5.52 -1.59
C PRO A 88 14.51 -4.22 -0.84
N LEU A 89 14.18 -4.17 0.45
CA LEU A 89 14.67 -3.16 1.40
C LEU A 89 15.96 -3.68 2.01
N VAL A 90 17.10 -3.09 1.65
CA VAL A 90 18.43 -3.64 1.92
C VAL A 90 18.71 -3.75 3.42
N GLU A 91 18.31 -2.75 4.20
CA GLU A 91 18.51 -2.72 5.66
C GLU A 91 17.25 -3.09 6.45
N ALA A 92 16.34 -3.90 5.87
CA ALA A 92 15.03 -4.19 6.48
C ALA A 92 15.11 -4.66 7.94
N GLU A 93 16.03 -5.59 8.26
CA GLU A 93 16.16 -6.12 9.63
C GLU A 93 16.80 -5.13 10.60
N LYS A 94 17.72 -4.26 10.14
CA LYS A 94 18.27 -3.19 10.99
C LYS A 94 17.22 -2.13 11.29
N ILE A 95 16.45 -1.72 10.28
CA ILE A 95 15.32 -0.80 10.44
C ILE A 95 14.30 -1.41 11.41
N TRP A 96 13.94 -2.67 11.21
CA TRP A 96 13.01 -3.37 12.08
C TRP A 96 13.50 -3.42 13.53
N ALA A 97 14.76 -3.82 13.76
CA ALA A 97 15.33 -3.87 15.11
C ALA A 97 15.33 -2.50 15.81
N GLY A 98 15.49 -1.40 15.05
CA GLY A 98 15.34 -0.04 15.56
C GLY A 98 13.89 0.32 15.90
N LEU A 99 12.97 0.08 14.97
CA LEU A 99 11.53 0.36 15.13
C LEU A 99 10.91 -0.46 16.27
N GLN A 100 11.30 -1.73 16.42
CA GLN A 100 10.80 -2.61 17.48
C GLN A 100 11.09 -2.04 18.87
N LYS A 101 12.27 -1.42 19.07
CA LYS A 101 12.62 -0.76 20.34
C LYS A 101 11.78 0.47 20.64
N LEU A 102 11.14 1.05 19.61
CA LEU A 102 10.23 2.18 19.72
C LEU A 102 8.76 1.75 19.83
N GLY A 103 8.48 0.45 19.95
CA GLY A 103 7.12 -0.08 20.10
C GLY A 103 6.38 -0.31 18.80
N PHE A 104 7.05 -0.29 17.64
CA PHE A 104 6.42 -0.65 16.38
C PHE A 104 6.10 -2.15 16.32
N ALA A 105 4.98 -2.48 15.68
CA ALA A 105 4.66 -3.82 15.24
C ALA A 105 4.97 -3.98 13.75
N ARG A 106 5.57 -5.11 13.37
CA ARG A 106 5.77 -5.49 11.97
C ARG A 106 4.52 -6.20 11.46
N ILE A 107 4.00 -5.75 10.32
CA ILE A 107 2.93 -6.43 9.59
C ILE A 107 3.41 -6.89 8.22
N GLU A 108 2.80 -7.94 7.70
CA GLU A 108 3.09 -8.52 6.39
C GLU A 108 1.74 -8.66 5.65
N PRO A 109 1.28 -7.59 4.95
CA PRO A 109 -0.06 -7.55 4.38
C PRO A 109 -0.36 -8.71 3.42
N GLU A 110 0.65 -9.28 2.78
CA GLU A 110 0.52 -10.46 1.91
C GLU A 110 0.03 -11.72 2.63
N LYS A 111 0.13 -11.76 3.96
CA LYS A 111 -0.36 -12.85 4.82
C LYS A 111 -1.72 -12.54 5.47
N MET A 112 -2.32 -11.40 5.14
CA MET A 112 -3.54 -10.89 5.75
C MET A 112 -4.65 -10.81 4.70
N SER A 113 -5.88 -11.13 5.10
CA SER A 113 -7.06 -10.80 4.30
C SER A 113 -7.20 -9.28 4.15
N VAL A 114 -7.93 -8.83 3.12
CA VAL A 114 -8.15 -7.39 2.87
C VAL A 114 -8.82 -6.71 4.07
N ALA A 115 -9.77 -7.39 4.71
CA ALA A 115 -10.42 -6.87 5.92
C ALA A 115 -9.45 -6.75 7.11
N GLU A 116 -8.51 -7.69 7.27
CA GLU A 116 -7.46 -7.58 8.28
C GLU A 116 -6.48 -6.44 7.97
N GLN A 117 -6.10 -6.28 6.70
CA GLN A 117 -5.27 -5.14 6.27
C GLN A 117 -5.97 -3.82 6.57
N ALA A 118 -7.25 -3.68 6.22
CA ALA A 118 -8.03 -2.48 6.49
C ALA A 118 -8.06 -2.14 7.99
N ARG A 119 -8.32 -3.11 8.87
CA ARG A 119 -8.32 -2.91 10.33
C ARG A 119 -6.95 -2.52 10.87
N ALA A 120 -5.87 -3.15 10.39
CA ALA A 120 -4.52 -2.86 10.84
C ALA A 120 -4.09 -1.43 10.47
N PHE A 121 -4.37 -1.00 9.23
CA PHE A 121 -4.04 0.36 8.78
C PHE A 121 -4.94 1.42 9.40
N ARG A 122 -6.23 1.13 9.65
CA ARG A 122 -7.15 2.02 10.37
C ARG A 122 -6.69 2.33 11.79
N SER A 123 -6.07 1.36 12.46
CA SER A 123 -5.56 1.51 13.83
C SER A 123 -4.22 2.27 13.90
N ALA A 124 -3.54 2.46 12.77
CA ALA A 124 -2.19 3.01 12.74
C ALA A 124 -2.19 4.55 12.89
N ARG A 125 -1.43 5.05 13.87
CA ARG A 125 -1.09 6.46 14.04
C ARG A 125 0.20 6.83 13.29
N VAL A 126 1.12 5.89 13.17
CA VAL A 126 2.34 6.03 12.36
C VAL A 126 2.56 4.78 11.53
N VAL A 127 2.78 4.95 10.23
CA VAL A 127 3.12 3.87 9.29
C VAL A 127 4.50 4.15 8.70
N VAL A 128 5.43 3.21 8.88
CA VAL A 128 6.72 3.20 8.20
C VAL A 128 6.70 2.06 7.18
N GLY A 129 7.01 2.33 5.92
CA GLY A 129 6.95 1.29 4.91
C GLY A 129 7.75 1.62 3.66
N ALA A 130 8.31 0.57 3.05
CA ALA A 130 8.97 0.68 1.77
C ALA A 130 7.96 0.93 0.64
N HIS A 131 8.32 1.78 -0.32
CA HIS A 131 7.51 2.05 -1.50
C HIS A 131 7.13 0.73 -2.20
N GLY A 132 5.83 0.51 -2.40
CA GLY A 132 5.28 -0.70 -3.00
C GLY A 132 3.78 -0.87 -2.78
N ALA A 133 3.20 -1.89 -3.43
CA ALA A 133 1.75 -2.14 -3.47
C ALA A 133 1.08 -2.24 -2.09
N ALA A 134 1.82 -2.67 -1.07
CA ALA A 134 1.32 -2.73 0.31
C ALA A 134 0.86 -1.36 0.84
N LEU A 135 1.44 -0.25 0.36
CA LEU A 135 1.05 1.11 0.75
C LEU A 135 -0.26 1.58 0.11
N ALA A 136 -0.87 0.81 -0.80
CA ALA A 136 -2.25 1.07 -1.22
C ALA A 136 -3.23 1.02 -0.02
N ASN A 137 -2.88 0.27 1.03
CA ASN A 137 -3.67 0.21 2.27
C ASN A 137 -3.67 1.52 3.08
N LEU A 138 -2.85 2.52 2.73
CA LEU A 138 -2.94 3.85 3.34
C LEU A 138 -4.34 4.47 3.16
N ALA A 139 -5.09 4.05 2.14
CA ALA A 139 -6.50 4.43 1.98
C ALA A 139 -7.35 4.13 3.23
N PHE A 140 -6.99 3.11 4.01
CA PHE A 140 -7.71 2.69 5.21
C PHE A 140 -7.27 3.40 6.49
N CYS A 141 -6.14 4.13 6.47
CA CYS A 141 -5.69 4.90 7.63
C CYS A 141 -6.68 6.01 7.98
N ARG A 142 -6.70 6.42 9.24
CA ARG A 142 -7.49 7.57 9.70
C ARG A 142 -6.82 8.89 9.26
N PRO A 143 -7.58 9.97 9.03
CA PRO A 143 -7.01 11.30 8.85
C PRO A 143 -6.00 11.64 9.97
N GLY A 144 -4.89 12.29 9.61
CA GLY A 144 -3.81 12.64 10.54
C GLY A 144 -2.81 11.51 10.83
N THR A 145 -2.97 10.30 10.29
CA THR A 145 -1.92 9.27 10.39
C THR A 145 -0.63 9.77 9.73
N HIS A 146 0.50 9.60 10.40
CA HIS A 146 1.81 9.94 9.85
C HIS A 146 2.36 8.77 9.03
N VAL A 147 2.88 9.06 7.85
CA VAL A 147 3.45 8.07 6.94
C VAL A 147 4.91 8.42 6.68
N ILE A 148 5.82 7.48 6.91
CA ILE A 148 7.21 7.55 6.47
C ILE A 148 7.40 6.51 5.38
N GLU A 149 7.45 6.98 4.13
CA GLU A 149 7.65 6.14 2.96
C GLU A 149 9.14 6.06 2.59
N LEU A 150 9.65 4.84 2.44
CA LEU A 150 11.06 4.58 2.10
C LEU A 150 11.21 4.36 0.60
N PHE A 151 12.11 5.10 -0.04
CA PHE A 151 12.34 5.06 -1.48
C PHE A 151 13.77 4.66 -1.84
N SER A 152 13.92 4.06 -3.02
CA SER A 152 15.20 4.06 -3.73
C SER A 152 15.41 5.44 -4.34
N PRO A 153 16.63 6.02 -4.29
CA PRO A 153 16.95 7.26 -5.02
C PRO A 153 16.76 7.14 -6.54
N ARG A 154 16.72 5.92 -7.10
CA ARG A 154 16.51 5.69 -8.54
C ARG A 154 15.04 5.63 -8.92
N TYR A 155 14.12 5.48 -7.97
CA TYR A 155 12.69 5.41 -8.25
C TYR A 155 11.88 6.07 -7.14
N VAL A 156 11.40 7.27 -7.44
CA VAL A 156 10.49 8.04 -6.58
C VAL A 156 9.19 8.26 -7.34
N ASN A 157 8.18 7.45 -7.01
CA ASN A 157 6.83 7.59 -7.56
C ASN A 157 5.92 8.22 -6.49
N PRO A 158 5.30 9.38 -6.75
CA PRO A 158 4.51 10.10 -5.76
C PRO A 158 3.09 9.52 -5.55
N CYS A 159 2.73 8.39 -6.17
CA CYS A 159 1.36 7.87 -6.11
C CYS A 159 0.84 7.67 -4.66
N TYR A 160 1.67 7.20 -3.74
CA TYR A 160 1.27 7.04 -2.33
C TYR A 160 1.29 8.33 -1.53
N ARG A 161 2.10 9.33 -1.93
CA ARG A 161 1.96 10.71 -1.42
C ARG A 161 0.61 11.29 -1.83
N ASN A 162 0.19 11.09 -3.07
CA ASN A 162 -1.10 11.59 -3.55
C ASN A 162 -2.28 10.83 -2.91
N LEU A 163 -2.14 9.52 -2.69
CA LEU A 163 -3.10 8.75 -1.89
C LEU A 163 -3.17 9.28 -0.45
N ALA A 164 -2.02 9.56 0.17
CA ALA A 164 -1.96 10.14 1.50
C ALA A 164 -2.66 11.51 1.55
N LEU A 165 -2.47 12.37 0.55
CA LEU A 165 -3.21 13.63 0.43
C LEU A 165 -4.72 13.42 0.33
N ALA A 166 -5.18 12.52 -0.53
CA ALA A 166 -6.61 12.20 -0.68
C ALA A 166 -7.23 11.57 0.59
N ALA A 167 -6.40 10.91 1.40
CA ALA A 167 -6.78 10.28 2.65
C ALA A 167 -6.56 11.17 3.89
N GLU A 168 -6.12 12.42 3.70
CA GLU A 168 -5.82 13.41 4.75
C GLU A 168 -4.71 12.96 5.73
N LEU A 169 -3.67 12.31 5.20
CA LEU A 169 -2.53 11.80 5.97
C LEU A 169 -1.31 12.74 5.87
N LEU A 170 -0.44 12.67 6.87
CA LEU A 170 0.80 13.45 6.92
C LEU A 170 1.95 12.62 6.35
N HIS A 171 2.33 12.89 5.10
CA HIS A 171 3.32 12.12 4.35
C HIS A 171 4.73 12.70 4.44
N GLY A 172 5.69 11.86 4.80
CA GLY A 172 7.13 12.12 4.72
C GLY A 172 7.83 11.04 3.89
N ALA A 173 8.84 11.44 3.13
CA ALA A 173 9.65 10.54 2.31
C ALA A 173 11.08 10.44 2.86
N VAL A 174 11.59 9.22 2.96
CA VAL A 174 13.01 8.92 3.21
C VAL A 174 13.58 8.31 1.93
N ILE A 175 14.51 9.00 1.31
CA ILE A 175 15.19 8.53 0.10
C ILE A 175 16.54 7.94 0.51
N GLY A 176 16.80 6.70 0.09
CA GLY A 176 18.09 6.04 0.29
C GLY A 176 19.26 6.75 -0.39
N ASN A 177 20.47 6.22 -0.19
CA ASN A 177 21.69 6.79 -0.77
C ASN A 177 22.06 6.12 -2.10
N GLY A 178 22.82 6.80 -2.94
CA GLY A 178 23.12 6.38 -4.32
C GLY A 178 24.01 5.14 -4.51
N ARG A 179 24.17 4.28 -3.50
CA ARG A 179 24.93 3.01 -3.62
C ARG A 179 24.15 1.90 -4.35
N ASP A 180 22.94 2.20 -4.82
CA ASP A 180 22.07 1.28 -5.55
C ASP A 180 22.74 0.63 -6.78
N TRP A 181 23.74 1.28 -7.40
CA TRP A 181 24.43 0.76 -8.59
C TRP A 181 25.20 -0.53 -8.30
N GLU A 182 25.72 -0.70 -7.07
CA GLU A 182 26.46 -1.90 -6.64
C GLU A 182 25.52 -3.09 -6.41
N LEU A 183 24.23 -2.80 -6.22
CA LEU A 183 23.24 -3.76 -5.74
C LEU A 183 22.18 -4.11 -6.78
N SER A 184 22.10 -3.36 -7.89
CA SER A 184 21.16 -3.65 -8.98
C SER A 184 21.80 -4.56 -10.04
N SER A 185 21.21 -5.71 -10.29
CA SER A 185 21.58 -6.59 -11.40
C SER A 185 20.97 -6.17 -12.75
N GLY A 186 20.24 -5.04 -12.82
CA GLY A 186 19.49 -4.60 -13.99
C GLY A 186 19.49 -3.08 -14.17
N PHE A 187 19.18 -2.64 -15.40
CA PHE A 187 19.07 -1.22 -15.76
C PHE A 187 17.71 -0.59 -15.40
N ASP A 188 16.72 -1.39 -14.98
CA ASP A 188 15.36 -0.92 -14.72
C ASP A 188 15.24 -0.23 -13.35
N GLN A 189 14.97 1.06 -13.39
CA GLN A 189 14.86 1.89 -12.20
C GLN A 189 13.73 1.41 -11.26
N ALA A 190 12.67 0.82 -11.81
CA ALA A 190 11.53 0.34 -11.04
C ALA A 190 11.79 -0.95 -10.23
N SER A 191 12.92 -1.65 -10.41
CA SER A 191 13.30 -2.76 -9.54
C SER A 191 14.41 -2.40 -8.55
N ALA A 192 14.95 -1.16 -8.63
CA ALA A 192 16.11 -0.73 -7.87
C ALA A 192 15.90 -0.94 -6.35
N PRO A 193 16.81 -1.65 -5.66
CA PRO A 193 16.72 -1.89 -4.22
C PRO A 193 16.55 -0.60 -3.43
N ILE A 194 15.80 -0.67 -2.33
CA ILE A 194 15.59 0.46 -1.43
C ILE A 194 16.70 0.45 -0.39
N THR A 195 17.54 1.49 -0.42
CA THR A 195 18.75 1.65 0.40
C THR A 195 18.58 2.65 1.55
N ALA A 196 17.33 2.92 1.96
CA ALA A 196 17.07 3.68 3.18
C ALA A 196 17.76 3.01 4.38
N SER A 197 18.47 3.80 5.19
CA SER A 197 19.16 3.31 6.39
C SER A 197 18.35 3.59 7.65
N TRP A 198 18.64 2.84 8.71
CA TRP A 198 18.02 3.08 10.03
C TRP A 198 18.24 4.52 10.51
N GLU A 199 19.42 5.11 10.31
CA GLU A 199 19.69 6.47 10.76
C GLU A 199 18.81 7.53 10.06
N LEU A 200 18.53 7.33 8.76
CA LEU A 200 17.61 8.20 8.03
C LEU A 200 16.17 8.05 8.54
N VAL A 201 15.73 6.81 8.78
CA VAL A 201 14.40 6.52 9.35
C VAL A 201 14.27 7.14 10.75
N LYS A 202 15.28 6.97 11.60
CA LYS A 202 15.33 7.54 12.96
C LYS A 202 15.27 9.07 12.92
N LYS A 203 16.00 9.71 12.00
CA LYS A 203 15.95 11.17 11.81
C LYS A 203 14.55 11.63 11.40
N ALA A 204 13.90 10.93 10.46
CA ALA A 204 12.54 11.25 10.02
C ALA A 204 11.52 11.09 11.16
N LEU A 205 11.62 10.02 11.95
CA LEU A 205 10.79 9.84 13.15
C LEU A 205 10.98 10.98 14.17
N GLY A 206 12.22 11.44 14.35
CA GLY A 206 12.53 12.58 15.22
C GLY A 206 11.84 13.87 14.79
N MET A 207 11.62 14.08 13.48
CA MET A 207 10.90 15.26 12.96
C MET A 207 9.40 15.22 13.26
N LEU A 208 8.80 14.02 13.39
CA LEU A 208 7.40 13.87 13.77
C LEU A 208 7.12 14.39 15.19
N ALA A 209 8.07 14.22 16.11
CA ALA A 209 7.95 14.67 17.50
C ALA A 209 7.92 16.20 17.67
N PHE A 210 8.30 16.96 16.63
CA PHE A 210 8.26 18.42 16.63
C PHE A 210 7.02 19.00 15.93
N SER A 211 6.12 18.16 15.38
CA SER A 211 4.84 18.65 14.89
C SER A 211 3.89 18.77 16.08
N PRO A 212 3.49 20.00 16.49
CA PRO A 212 2.46 20.13 17.49
C PRO A 212 1.19 19.52 16.91
N VAL A 213 0.68 18.49 17.56
CA VAL A 213 -0.71 18.07 17.35
C VAL A 213 -1.55 19.18 17.99
N SER A 214 -2.02 20.10 17.15
CA SER A 214 -3.00 21.13 17.53
C SER A 214 -4.41 20.56 17.43
#